data_AF-A0A2W6BYC1-F1
#
_entry.id   AF-A0A2W6BYC1-F1
#
_cell.length_a   1.000
_cell.length_b   1.000
_cell.length_c   1.000
_cell.angle_alpha   90.00
_cell.angle_beta   90.00
_cell.angle_gamma   90.00
#
_symmetry.space_group_name_H-M   'P 1'
#
loop_
_entity.id
_entity.type
_entity.pdbx_description
1 polymer ?
#
loop_
_entity_poly.entity_id
_entity_poly.type
_entity_poly.pdbx_seq_one_letter_code
_entity_poly.pdbx_strand_id
1 'polypeptide(L)'
;MYNVLVIVENGGNNLSAFTPDLPGACISTGETREQLERNMYEALALHIKGTLEDKLDIPEPSIAVYLSVPVSILGEDLRMYRFLVLIRQGEIGWTARCDDLTDWNDSASEIVVNGATREEAEQKVYEALQTQTAAMRAAGEEIPQYQTTAVYMLVPEPASERLLQAVA
;
A
#
# COMPACT_ATOMS: atom_id res chain seq x y z
N MET A 1 -13.19 15.13 -7.20
CA MET A 1 -11.82 14.59 -7.42
C MET A 1 -11.66 13.40 -6.50
N TYR A 2 -11.08 12.30 -6.98
CA TYR A 2 -10.75 11.12 -6.20
C TYR A 2 -9.34 11.24 -5.64
N ASN A 3 -9.16 10.88 -4.36
CA ASN A 3 -7.85 10.80 -3.73
C ASN A 3 -7.46 9.32 -3.61
N VAL A 4 -6.53 8.87 -4.44
CA VAL A 4 -6.16 7.47 -4.55
C VAL A 4 -4.83 7.24 -3.85
N LEU A 5 -4.79 6.26 -2.94
CA LEU A 5 -3.53 5.76 -2.39
C LEU A 5 -2.80 4.93 -3.45
N VAL A 6 -1.54 5.27 -3.67
CA VAL A 6 -0.60 4.58 -4.56
C VAL A 6 0.61 4.17 -3.76
N ILE A 7 0.95 2.89 -3.80
CA ILE A 7 2.19 2.34 -3.27
C ILE A 7 3.20 2.30 -4.39
N VAL A 8 4.34 2.94 -4.17
CA VAL A 8 5.49 2.94 -5.08
C VAL A 8 6.58 2.07 -4.49
N GLU A 9 7.07 1.13 -5.27
CA GLU A 9 8.16 0.24 -4.89
C GLU A 9 9.34 0.41 -5.85
N ASN A 10 10.55 0.25 -5.30
CA ASN A 10 11.77 0.26 -6.08
C ASN A 10 12.22 -1.18 -6.36
N GLY A 11 11.98 -1.65 -7.58
CA GLY A 11 12.41 -2.98 -8.07
C GLY A 11 13.89 -3.03 -8.47
N GLY A 12 14.67 -2.01 -8.14
CA GLY A 12 16.10 -1.90 -8.45
C GLY A 12 16.36 -1.34 -9.84
N ASN A 13 15.86 -1.99 -10.89
CA ASN A 13 16.03 -1.55 -12.29
C ASN A 13 14.92 -0.62 -12.77
N ASN A 14 13.74 -0.72 -12.17
CA ASN A 14 12.56 0.11 -12.47
C ASN A 14 11.78 0.39 -11.20
N LEU A 15 10.91 1.40 -11.27
CA LEU A 15 9.90 1.65 -10.26
C LEU A 15 8.60 0.95 -10.66
N SER A 16 7.92 0.37 -9.68
CA SER A 16 6.54 -0.11 -9.79
C SER A 16 5.64 0.75 -8.92
N ALA A 17 4.40 0.88 -9.34
CA ALA A 17 3.35 1.52 -8.58
C ALA A 17 2.09 0.68 -8.65
N PHE A 18 1.38 0.55 -7.54
CA PHE A 18 0.07 -0.09 -7.52
C PHE A 18 -0.86 0.61 -6.55
N THR A 19 -2.16 0.46 -6.74
CA THR A 19 -3.16 0.91 -5.77
C THR A 19 -3.76 -0.29 -5.04
N PRO A 20 -3.82 -0.27 -3.70
CA PRO A 20 -4.36 -1.38 -2.92
C PRO A 20 -5.89 -1.41 -2.92
N ASP A 21 -6.54 -0.31 -3.29
CA ASP A 21 -7.97 -0.10 -3.04
C ASP A 21 -8.84 -0.37 -4.25
N LEU A 22 -8.32 -0.23 -5.48
CA LEU A 22 -9.14 -0.45 -6.68
C LEU A 22 -9.31 -1.94 -7.00
N PRO A 23 -10.54 -2.40 -7.34
CA PRO A 23 -10.79 -3.77 -7.75
C PRO A 23 -9.93 -4.18 -8.94
N GLY A 24 -9.23 -5.32 -8.84
CA GLY A 24 -8.40 -5.81 -9.94
C GLY A 24 -7.02 -5.14 -10.09
N ALA A 25 -6.54 -4.47 -9.03
CA ALA A 25 -5.19 -3.91 -8.87
C ALA A 25 -4.69 -3.15 -10.11
N CYS A 26 -4.90 -1.84 -10.12
CA CYS A 26 -4.24 -0.97 -11.10
C CYS A 26 -2.74 -0.91 -10.77
N ILE A 27 -1.91 -1.42 -11.69
CA ILE A 27 -0.45 -1.51 -11.55
C ILE A 27 0.19 -0.79 -12.74
N SER A 28 1.27 -0.07 -12.47
CA SER A 28 2.07 0.63 -13.47
C SER A 28 3.55 0.51 -13.18
N THR A 29 4.39 0.70 -14.19
CA THR A 29 5.85 0.72 -14.04
C THR A 29 6.46 1.90 -14.79
N GLY A 30 7.64 2.33 -14.38
CA GLY A 30 8.38 3.41 -15.01
C GLY A 30 9.86 3.39 -14.65
N GLU A 31 10.72 3.80 -15.58
CA GLU A 31 12.16 3.91 -15.35
C GLU A 31 12.52 5.10 -14.45
N THR A 32 11.71 6.17 -14.52
CA THR A 32 11.83 7.34 -13.63
C THR A 32 10.55 7.56 -12.85
N ARG A 33 10.68 8.34 -11.76
CA ARG A 33 9.55 8.70 -10.91
C ARG A 33 8.46 9.44 -11.68
N GLU A 34 8.84 10.36 -12.54
CA GLU A 34 7.91 11.15 -13.35
C GLU A 34 7.22 10.28 -14.40
N GLN A 35 7.94 9.33 -15.00
CA GLN A 35 7.33 8.39 -15.94
C GLN A 35 6.32 7.48 -15.24
N LEU A 36 6.69 6.96 -14.06
CA LEU A 36 5.81 6.14 -13.24
C LEU A 36 4.54 6.89 -12.86
N GLU A 37 4.67 8.12 -12.35
CA GLU A 37 3.53 8.93 -11.92
C GLU A 37 2.59 9.25 -13.08
N ARG A 38 3.12 9.59 -14.26
CA ARG A 38 2.30 9.78 -15.47
C ARG A 38 1.55 8.50 -15.86
N ASN A 39 2.27 7.37 -15.96
CA ASN A 39 1.67 6.10 -16.34
C ASN A 39 0.60 5.66 -15.33
N MET A 40 0.85 5.88 -14.04
CA MET A 40 -0.09 5.53 -12.97
C MET A 40 -1.31 6.46 -13.01
N TYR A 41 -1.13 7.75 -13.26
CA TYR A 41 -2.24 8.69 -13.42
C TYR A 41 -3.18 8.30 -14.56
N GLU A 42 -2.62 8.00 -15.74
CA GLU A 42 -3.40 7.57 -16.90
C GLU A 42 -4.15 6.26 -16.63
N ALA A 43 -3.48 5.29 -15.99
CA ALA A 43 -4.08 4.02 -15.64
C ALA A 43 -5.22 4.17 -14.61
N LEU A 44 -5.04 5.03 -13.59
CA LEU A 44 -6.06 5.34 -12.60
C LEU A 44 -7.26 6.05 -13.23
N ALA A 45 -7.03 7.06 -14.08
CA ALA A 45 -8.10 7.78 -14.77
C ALA A 45 -8.95 6.84 -15.64
N LEU A 46 -8.30 5.95 -16.40
CA LEU A 46 -8.98 4.94 -17.20
C LEU A 46 -9.75 3.94 -16.33
N HIS A 47 -9.14 3.46 -15.25
CA HIS A 47 -9.75 2.47 -14.37
C HIS A 47 -10.98 3.03 -13.65
N ILE A 48 -10.87 4.21 -13.03
CA ILE A 48 -11.97 4.89 -12.36
C ILE A 48 -13.13 5.13 -13.32
N LYS A 49 -12.83 5.56 -14.55
CA LYS A 49 -13.84 5.72 -15.59
C LYS A 49 -14.57 4.39 -15.87
N GLY A 50 -13.83 3.29 -16.06
CA GLY A 50 -14.41 1.97 -16.27
C GLY A 50 -15.28 1.51 -15.10
N THR A 51 -14.80 1.66 -13.86
CA THR A 51 -15.55 1.31 -12.64
C THR A 51 -16.88 2.06 -12.55
N LEU A 52 -16.88 3.36 -12.90
CA LEU A 52 -18.09 4.18 -12.91
C LEU A 52 -19.04 3.82 -14.07
N GLU A 53 -18.52 3.48 -15.24
CA GLU A 53 -19.31 2.97 -16.38
C GLU A 53 -20.01 1.65 -16.04
N ASP A 54 -19.36 0.79 -15.26
CA ASP A 54 -19.91 -0.46 -14.72
C ASP A 54 -20.86 -0.26 -13.53
N LYS A 55 -21.07 1.01 -13.10
CA LYS A 55 -21.91 1.38 -11.95
C LYS A 55 -21.45 0.76 -10.64
N LEU A 56 -20.14 0.57 -10.50
CA LEU A 56 -19.52 0.16 -9.25
C LEU A 56 -19.07 1.41 -8.48
N ASP A 57 -19.12 1.31 -7.16
CA ASP A 57 -18.63 2.37 -6.29
C ASP A 57 -17.09 2.35 -6.23
N ILE A 58 -16.49 3.54 -6.19
CA ILE A 58 -15.06 3.69 -5.89
C ILE A 58 -14.91 3.57 -4.37
N PRO A 59 -14.12 2.61 -3.87
CA PRO A 59 -13.94 2.44 -2.43
C PRO A 59 -13.20 3.63 -1.82
N GLU A 60 -13.48 3.90 -0.56
CA GLU A 60 -12.70 4.86 0.24
C GLU A 60 -11.23 4.39 0.30
N PRO A 61 -10.26 5.32 0.18
CA PRO A 61 -8.86 4.96 0.15
C PRO A 61 -8.40 4.41 1.51
N SER A 62 -7.53 3.41 1.46
CA SER A 62 -6.80 2.95 2.62
C SER A 62 -5.92 4.07 3.20
N ILE A 63 -5.68 3.98 4.50
CA ILE A 63 -4.76 4.84 5.23
C ILE A 63 -3.40 4.15 5.24
N ALA A 64 -2.37 4.86 4.79
CA ALA A 64 -0.98 4.41 4.89
C ALA A 64 -0.34 4.93 6.19
N VAL A 65 0.19 4.02 7.01
CA VAL A 65 0.89 4.34 8.27
C VAL A 65 2.25 3.68 8.26
N TYR A 66 3.27 4.38 8.77
CA TYR A 66 4.59 3.80 8.97
C TYR A 66 4.80 3.40 10.42
N LEU A 67 4.98 2.12 10.68
CA LEU A 67 5.27 1.59 12.00
C LEU A 67 6.77 1.32 12.15
N SER A 68 7.35 1.77 13.27
CA SER A 68 8.74 1.49 13.62
C SER A 68 8.79 0.37 14.64
N VAL A 69 9.29 -0.79 14.23
CA VAL A 69 9.32 -2.00 15.04
C VAL A 69 10.77 -2.29 15.47
N PRO A 70 11.04 -2.40 16.77
CA PRO A 70 12.36 -2.78 17.26
C PRO A 70 12.58 -4.28 17.06
N VAL A 71 13.71 -4.65 16.47
CA VAL A 71 14.16 -6.04 16.31
C VAL A 71 15.49 -6.20 17.00
N SER A 72 15.56 -7.17 17.92
CA SER A 72 16.80 -7.53 18.63
C SER A 72 17.75 -8.28 17.70
N ILE A 73 19.00 -7.85 17.66
CA ILE A 73 20.10 -8.52 16.96
C ILE A 73 21.02 -9.14 18.03
N LEU A 74 21.47 -10.37 17.79
CA LEU A 74 22.35 -11.16 18.68
C LEU A 74 23.38 -10.29 19.42
N GLY A 75 23.16 -10.02 20.71
CA GLY A 75 24.12 -9.32 21.58
C GLY A 75 23.74 -7.92 22.09
N GLU A 76 22.46 -7.61 22.30
CA GLU A 76 21.90 -6.37 22.90
C GLU A 76 21.63 -5.20 21.93
N ASP A 77 22.03 -5.29 20.66
CA ASP A 77 21.75 -4.23 19.69
C ASP A 77 20.30 -4.29 19.18
N LEU A 78 19.55 -3.20 19.41
CA LEU A 78 18.22 -3.00 18.85
C LEU A 78 18.34 -2.26 17.51
N ARG A 79 17.78 -2.85 16.45
CA ARG A 79 17.61 -2.16 15.17
C ARG A 79 16.13 -1.88 14.92
N MET A 80 15.83 -0.63 14.59
CA MET A 80 14.48 -0.23 14.20
C MET A 80 14.26 -0.55 12.72
N TYR A 81 13.18 -1.26 12.44
CA TYR A 81 12.68 -1.52 11.09
C TYR A 81 11.41 -0.72 10.86
N ARG A 82 11.30 -0.07 9.70
CA ARG A 82 10.13 0.72 9.32
C ARG A 82 9.31 -0.12 8.35
N PHE A 83 8.03 -0.29 8.65
CA PHE A 83 7.07 -1.03 7.85
C PHE A 83 5.94 -0.11 7.40
N LEU A 84 5.56 -0.20 6.13
CA LEU A 84 4.37 0.41 5.58
C LEU A 84 3.16 -0.49 5.83
N VAL A 85 2.23 0.03 6.63
CA VAL A 85 0.98 -0.64 6.99
C VAL A 85 -0.19 0.07 6.31
N LEU A 86 -1.05 -0.73 5.69
CA LEU A 86 -2.29 -0.28 5.08
C LEU A 86 -3.46 -0.61 6.00
N ILE A 87 -4.26 0.42 6.31
CA ILE A 87 -5.38 0.29 7.23
C ILE A 87 -6.65 0.75 6.52
N ARG A 88 -7.68 -0.08 6.55
CA ARG A 88 -8.98 0.22 5.95
C ARG A 88 -10.13 -0.11 6.88
N GLN A 89 -11.20 0.65 6.75
CA GLN A 89 -12.47 0.33 7.39
C GLN A 89 -13.27 -0.60 6.47
N GLY A 90 -13.64 -1.77 6.99
CA GLY A 90 -14.56 -2.69 6.33
C GLY A 90 -15.97 -2.64 6.95
N GLU A 91 -16.87 -3.50 6.46
CA GLU A 91 -18.26 -3.55 6.93
C GLU A 91 -18.40 -3.95 8.42
N ILE A 92 -17.47 -4.76 8.93
CA ILE A 92 -17.53 -5.36 10.26
C ILE A 92 -16.35 -4.96 11.17
N GLY A 93 -15.61 -3.91 10.83
CA GLY A 93 -14.49 -3.43 11.64
C GLY A 93 -13.37 -2.81 10.81
N TRP A 94 -12.15 -2.88 11.34
CA TRP A 94 -10.94 -2.36 10.73
C TRP A 94 -9.99 -3.49 10.38
N THR A 95 -9.42 -3.42 9.18
CA THR A 95 -8.38 -4.34 8.72
C THR A 95 -7.08 -3.56 8.61
N ALA A 96 -6.00 -4.10 9.18
CA ALA A 96 -4.66 -3.61 8.97
C ALA A 96 -3.82 -4.71 8.30
N ARG A 97 -3.02 -4.34 7.31
CA ARG A 97 -2.13 -5.26 6.61
C ARG A 97 -0.74 -4.68 6.38
N CYS A 98 0.25 -5.55 6.29
CA CYS A 98 1.62 -5.19 5.95
C CYS A 98 2.16 -6.14 4.88
N ASP A 99 2.53 -5.58 3.74
CA ASP A 99 3.01 -6.32 2.57
C ASP A 99 4.56 -6.32 2.52
N ASP A 100 5.22 -5.51 3.34
CA ASP A 100 6.69 -5.33 3.37
C ASP A 100 7.49 -6.58 3.86
N LEU A 101 6.83 -7.66 4.26
CA LEU A 101 7.50 -8.89 4.71
C LEU A 101 7.32 -10.07 3.75
N THR A 102 6.58 -9.88 2.65
CA THR A 102 6.27 -10.94 1.69
C THR A 102 7.07 -10.79 0.40
N ASP A 103 7.35 -11.90 -0.27
CA ASP A 103 7.54 -11.87 -1.72
C ASP A 103 6.13 -11.79 -2.32
N TRP A 104 5.90 -10.95 -3.33
CA TRP A 104 4.59 -10.80 -3.99
C TRP A 104 4.00 -12.14 -4.45
N ASN A 105 4.85 -13.16 -4.66
CA ASN A 105 4.45 -14.51 -5.07
C ASN A 105 4.11 -15.46 -3.90
N ASP A 106 4.31 -15.05 -2.65
CA ASP A 106 4.02 -15.87 -1.46
C ASP A 106 3.06 -15.16 -0.51
N SER A 107 1.77 -15.36 -0.76
CA SER A 107 0.68 -14.86 0.08
C SER A 107 0.65 -15.45 1.49
N ALA A 108 1.45 -16.48 1.80
CA ALA A 108 1.43 -17.13 3.11
C ALA A 108 2.10 -16.30 4.22
N SER A 109 2.82 -15.24 3.83
CA SER A 109 3.54 -14.35 4.75
C SER A 109 2.88 -12.98 4.95
N GLU A 110 1.73 -12.72 4.31
CA GLU A 110 1.01 -11.44 4.42
C GLU A 110 0.43 -11.29 5.82
N ILE A 111 0.85 -10.25 6.54
CA ILE A 111 0.24 -9.94 7.83
C ILE A 111 -1.08 -9.24 7.54
N VAL A 112 -2.19 -9.90 7.84
CA VAL A 112 -3.53 -9.30 7.81
C VAL A 112 -4.21 -9.53 9.15
N VAL A 113 -4.60 -8.45 9.82
CA VAL A 113 -5.28 -8.50 11.12
C VAL A 113 -6.58 -7.70 11.09
N ASN A 114 -7.53 -8.10 11.93
CA ASN A 114 -8.79 -7.40 12.10
C ASN A 114 -8.96 -6.89 13.54
N GLY A 115 -9.48 -5.67 13.69
CA GLY A 115 -9.83 -5.03 14.96
C GLY A 115 -11.24 -4.44 14.91
N ALA A 116 -11.90 -4.30 16.05
CA ALA A 116 -13.19 -3.61 16.14
C ALA A 116 -13.01 -2.08 15.97
N THR A 117 -11.87 -1.54 16.42
CA THR A 117 -11.46 -0.15 16.17
C THR A 117 -10.18 -0.08 15.35
N ARG A 118 -9.89 1.12 14.84
CA ARG A 118 -8.65 1.41 14.12
C ARG A 118 -7.43 1.16 15.00
N GLU A 119 -7.46 1.64 16.23
CA GLU A 119 -6.37 1.52 17.20
C GLU A 119 -6.12 0.05 17.54
N GLU A 120 -7.19 -0.76 17.66
CA GLU A 120 -7.06 -2.18 17.88
C GLU A 120 -6.39 -2.88 16.68
N ALA A 121 -6.75 -2.53 15.45
CA ALA A 121 -6.12 -3.08 14.26
C ALA A 121 -4.64 -2.66 14.16
N GLU A 122 -4.32 -1.38 14.45
CA GLU A 122 -2.95 -0.85 14.52
C GLU A 122 -2.10 -1.57 15.56
N GLN A 123 -2.65 -1.83 16.75
CA GLN A 123 -1.94 -2.56 17.81
C GLN A 123 -1.69 -4.02 17.41
N LYS A 124 -2.70 -4.71 16.85
CA LYS A 124 -2.56 -6.10 16.43
C LYS A 124 -1.53 -6.29 15.32
N VAL A 125 -1.47 -5.39 14.34
CA VAL A 125 -0.50 -5.49 13.25
C VAL A 125 0.92 -5.21 13.76
N TYR A 126 1.06 -4.28 14.71
CA TYR A 126 2.33 -4.03 15.39
C TYR A 126 2.86 -5.28 16.12
N GLU A 127 2.00 -5.96 16.89
CA GLU A 127 2.36 -7.21 17.58
C GLU A 127 2.68 -8.36 16.62
N ALA A 128 1.93 -8.46 15.52
CA ALA A 128 2.19 -9.44 14.47
C ALA A 128 3.55 -9.19 13.79
N LEU A 129 3.89 -7.93 13.48
CA LEU A 129 5.19 -7.55 12.93
C LEU A 129 6.33 -7.91 13.87
N GLN A 130 6.19 -7.64 15.17
CA GLN A 130 7.17 -8.05 16.18
C GLN A 130 7.36 -9.57 16.19
N THR A 131 6.27 -10.32 16.14
CA THR A 131 6.31 -11.79 16.19
C THR A 131 6.97 -12.36 14.94
N GLN A 132 6.59 -11.89 13.74
CA GLN A 132 7.13 -12.38 12.48
C GLN A 132 8.60 -12.02 12.30
N THR A 133 8.97 -10.76 12.58
CA THR A 133 10.38 -10.35 12.50
C THR A 133 11.26 -11.11 13.49
N ALA A 134 10.77 -11.41 14.69
CA ALA A 134 11.49 -12.26 15.65
C ALA A 134 11.62 -13.71 15.14
N ALA A 135 10.58 -14.26 14.51
CA ALA A 135 10.61 -15.62 13.94
C ALA A 135 11.60 -15.73 12.78
N MET A 136 11.57 -14.78 11.83
CA MET A 136 12.54 -14.71 10.71
C MET A 136 13.97 -14.66 11.26
N ARG A 137 14.22 -13.84 12.29
CA ARG A 137 15.53 -13.78 12.94
C ARG A 137 15.94 -15.08 13.60
N ALA A 138 15.03 -15.76 14.30
CA ALA A 138 15.30 -17.05 14.92
C ALA A 138 15.63 -18.13 13.87
N ALA A 139 15.04 -18.03 12.68
CA ALA A 139 15.35 -18.88 11.52
C ALA A 139 16.65 -18.49 10.81
N GLY A 140 17.29 -17.38 11.18
CA GLY A 140 18.48 -16.84 10.52
C GLY A 140 18.18 -16.14 9.19
N GLU A 141 16.91 -15.83 8.92
CA GLU A 141 16.47 -15.11 7.73
C GLU A 141 16.72 -13.61 7.87
N GLU A 142 17.04 -12.97 6.74
CA GLU A 142 17.13 -11.52 6.67
C GLU A 142 15.73 -10.92 6.60
N ILE A 143 15.49 -9.88 7.38
CA ILE A 143 14.25 -9.11 7.28
C ILE A 143 14.38 -8.22 6.03
N PRO A 144 13.50 -8.38 5.03
CA PRO A 144 13.55 -7.58 3.82
C PRO A 144 13.38 -6.09 4.17
N GLN A 145 14.07 -5.24 3.41
CA GLN A 145 13.93 -3.79 3.50
C GLN A 145 13.45 -3.28 2.14
N TYR A 146 12.17 -3.51 1.86
CA TYR A 146 11.58 -2.92 0.66
C TYR A 146 11.54 -1.40 0.80
N GLN A 147 11.94 -0.72 -0.27
CA GLN A 147 11.84 0.73 -0.37
C GLN A 147 10.43 1.10 -0.86
N THR A 148 9.40 0.72 -0.10
CA THR A 148 8.02 1.05 -0.40
C THR A 148 7.66 2.45 0.13
N THR A 149 7.00 3.24 -0.71
CA THR A 149 6.52 4.57 -0.33
C THR A 149 5.06 4.75 -0.70
N ALA A 150 4.26 5.25 0.24
CA ALA A 150 2.89 5.66 -0.02
C ALA A 150 2.85 7.09 -0.59
N VAL A 151 2.13 7.27 -1.68
CA VAL A 151 1.80 8.57 -2.27
C VAL A 151 0.31 8.66 -2.58
N TYR A 152 -0.22 9.86 -2.43
CA TYR A 152 -1.61 10.17 -2.74
C TYR A 152 -1.69 10.89 -4.08
N MET A 153 -2.49 10.37 -5.00
CA MET A 153 -2.70 10.94 -6.32
C MET A 153 -4.13 11.48 -6.43
N LEU A 154 -4.25 12.73 -6.86
CA LEU A 154 -5.53 13.37 -7.12
C LEU A 154 -5.95 13.11 -8.57
N VAL A 155 -7.06 12.41 -8.76
CA VAL A 155 -7.62 12.11 -10.09
C VAL A 155 -8.94 12.88 -10.25
N PRO A 156 -9.12 13.65 -11.33
CA PRO A 156 -10.38 14.35 -11.56
C PRO A 156 -11.53 13.38 -11.78
N GLU A 157 -12.75 13.80 -11.44
CA GLU A 157 -13.93 13.03 -11.82
C GLU A 157 -14.08 13.05 -13.34
N PRO A 158 -14.49 11.95 -14.00
CA PRO A 158 -14.61 11.92 -15.46
C PRO A 158 -15.50 13.03 -16.05
N ALA A 159 -16.52 13.47 -15.30
CA ALA A 159 -17.37 14.60 -15.69
C ALA A 159 -16.64 15.97 -15.64
N SER A 160 -15.66 16.12 -14.75
CA SER A 160 -14.83 17.33 -14.59
C SER A 160 -13.71 17.43 -15.62
N GLU A 161 -13.32 16.32 -16.23
CA GLU A 161 -12.29 16.27 -17.28
C GLU A 161 -12.72 17.04 -18.54
N ARG A 162 -14.01 16.98 -18.89
CA ARG A 162 -14.61 17.78 -19.98
C ARG A 162 -14.58 19.28 -19.70
N LEU A 163 -14.65 19.70 -18.43
CA LEU A 163 -14.57 21.11 -18.05
C LEU A 163 -13.12 21.61 -18.10
N LEU A 164 -12.14 20.78 -17.72
CA LEU A 164 -10.72 21.15 -17.81
C LEU A 164 -10.22 21.21 -19.26
N GLN A 165 -10.65 20.30 -20.12
CA GLN A 165 -10.31 20.31 -21.55
C GLN A 165 -11.02 21.42 -22.34
N ALA A 166 -12.13 21.97 -21.83
CA ALA A 166 -12.86 23.06 -22.48
C ALA A 166 -12.31 24.47 -22.14
N VAL A 167 -11.35 24.57 -21.22
CA VAL A 167 -10.78 25.85 -20.73
C VAL A 167 -9.29 25.98 -21.11
N ALA A 168 -8.74 25.01 -21.84
CA ALA A 168 -7.39 25.03 -22.43
C ALA A 168 -7.44 25.28 -23.94
#